data_AF-A0A941Q3H9-F1
#
_entry.id   AF-A0A941Q3H9-F1
#
_cell.length_a   1.000
_cell.length_b   1.000
_cell.length_c   1.000
_cell.angle_alpha   90.00
_cell.angle_beta   90.00
_cell.angle_gamma   90.00
#
_symmetry.space_group_name_H-M   'P 1'
#
loop_
_entity.id
_entity.type
_entity.pdbx_description
1 polymer ?
#
loop_
_entity_poly.entity_id
_entity_poly.type
_entity_poly.pdbx_seq_one_letter_code
_entity_poly.pdbx_strand_id
1 'polypeptide(L)' 'NIADARDLAKMLEEEGLPTQRLEASMSQAVHQRYEQDSQRAVDAGVFGAPSYVVEGEIFWGQDRLDFLQRRLNKG' A
#
# COMPACT_ATOMS: atom_id res chain seq x y z
N ASN A 1 3.74 -18.35 1.33
CA ASN A 1 3.26 -17.81 0.04
C ASN A 1 2.17 -16.79 0.34
N ILE A 2 2.37 -15.51 -0.01
CA ILE A 2 1.40 -14.44 0.30
C ILE A 2 0.06 -14.55 -0.45
N ALA A 3 -0.06 -15.46 -1.41
CA ALA A 3 -1.31 -15.78 -2.09
C ALA A 3 -2.08 -16.97 -1.46
N ASP A 4 -1.52 -17.66 -0.45
CA ASP A 4 -2.18 -18.79 0.22
C ASP A 4 -2.88 -18.32 1.50
N ALA A 5 -4.20 -18.52 1.58
CA ALA A 5 -5.01 -18.16 2.74
C ALA A 5 -4.52 -18.79 4.05
N ARG A 6 -3.92 -20.00 4.00
CA ARG A 6 -3.38 -20.68 5.18
C ARG A 6 -2.13 -19.98 5.70
N ASP A 7 -1.27 -19.52 4.80
CA ASP A 7 -0.07 -18.79 5.18
C ASP A 7 -0.44 -17.39 5.70
N LEU A 8 -1.46 -16.74 5.11
CA LEU A 8 -2.00 -15.48 5.63
C LEU A 8 -2.62 -15.63 7.02
N ALA A 9 -3.36 -16.72 7.29
CA ALA A 9 -3.91 -16.99 8.61
C ALA A 9 -2.81 -17.18 9.68
N LYS A 10 -1.73 -17.90 9.34
CA LYS A 10 -0.57 -18.05 10.23
C LYS A 10 0.10 -16.72 10.54
N MET A 11 0.28 -15.87 9.52
CA MET A 11 0.85 -14.52 9.72
C MET A 11 -0.03 -13.69 10.67
N LEU A 12 -1.37 -13.78 10.56
CA LEU A 12 -2.26 -13.11 11.52
C LEU A 12 -2.06 -13.63 12.95
N GLU A 13 -1.91 -14.94 13.13
CA GLU A 13 -1.66 -15.55 14.45
C GLU A 13 -0.30 -15.12 15.03
N GLU A 14 0.76 -15.13 14.22
CA GLU A 14 2.13 -14.72 14.60
C GLU A 14 2.17 -13.26 15.05
N GLU A 15 1.39 -12.39 14.42
CA GLU A 15 1.27 -10.97 14.75
C GLU A 15 0.22 -10.69 15.87
N GLY A 16 -0.39 -11.72 16.44
CA GLY A 16 -1.42 -11.58 17.49
C GLY A 16 -2.71 -10.90 17.01
N LEU A 17 -2.99 -10.95 15.71
CA LEU A 17 -4.16 -10.34 15.10
C LEU A 17 -5.34 -11.33 15.02
N PRO A 18 -6.59 -10.85 15.13
CA PRO A 18 -7.77 -11.71 15.00
C PRO A 18 -7.83 -12.39 13.63
N THR A 19 -8.00 -13.71 13.60
CA THR A 19 -8.09 -14.51 12.37
C THR A 19 -9.29 -14.13 11.50
N GLN A 20 -10.35 -13.57 12.09
CA GLN A 20 -11.53 -13.05 11.37
C GLN A 20 -11.17 -11.91 10.40
N ARG A 21 -9.99 -11.28 10.54
CA ARG A 21 -9.50 -10.27 9.60
C ARG A 21 -9.30 -10.83 8.20
N LEU A 22 -8.96 -12.11 8.06
CA LEU A 22 -8.82 -12.76 6.76
C LEU A 22 -10.16 -12.72 6.02
N GLU A 23 -11.25 -13.13 6.67
CA GLU A 23 -12.60 -13.05 6.09
C GLU A 23 -13.02 -11.60 5.81
N ALA A 24 -12.81 -10.70 6.77
CA ALA A 24 -13.16 -9.28 6.62
C ALA A 24 -12.44 -8.62 5.43
N SER A 25 -11.19 -9.01 5.15
CA SER A 25 -10.41 -8.51 4.01
C SER A 25 -11.00 -8.88 2.64
N MET A 26 -11.82 -9.94 2.58
CA MET A 26 -12.50 -10.38 1.36
C MET A 26 -13.86 -9.69 1.14
N SER A 27 -14.26 -8.79 2.04
CA SER A 27 -15.54 -8.08 1.90
C SER A 27 -15.57 -7.15 0.68
N GLN A 28 -16.78 -6.94 0.14
CA GLN A 28 -16.99 -6.04 -1.00
C GLN A 28 -16.47 -4.62 -0.72
N ALA A 29 -16.63 -4.13 0.50
CA ALA A 29 -16.16 -2.80 0.90
C ALA A 29 -14.63 -2.68 0.80
N VAL A 30 -13.88 -3.73 1.15
CA VAL A 30 -12.42 -3.76 1.02
C VAL A 30 -12.01 -3.81 -0.45
N HIS A 31 -12.68 -4.61 -1.27
CA HIS A 31 -12.41 -4.66 -2.71
C HIS A 31 -12.67 -3.29 -3.39
N GLN A 32 -13.80 -2.65 -3.10
CA GLN A 32 -14.10 -1.30 -3.60
C GLN A 32 -13.04 -0.28 -3.17
N ARG A 33 -12.51 -0.40 -1.94
CA ARG A 33 -11.42 0.45 -1.48
C ARG A 33 -10.14 0.23 -2.27
N TYR A 34 -9.77 -1.02 -2.60
CA TYR A 34 -8.61 -1.29 -3.45
C TYR A 34 -8.74 -0.68 -4.84
N GLU A 35 -9.91 -0.76 -5.47
CA GLU A 35 -10.18 -0.13 -6.77
C GLU A 35 -10.05 1.40 -6.68
N GLN A 36 -10.64 2.01 -5.64
CA GLN A 36 -10.53 3.46 -5.43
C GLN A 36 -9.10 3.90 -5.16
N ASP A 37 -8.37 3.16 -4.32
CA ASP A 37 -6.97 3.46 -4.00
C ASP A 37 -6.08 3.33 -5.24
N SER A 38 -6.33 2.32 -6.10
CA SER A 38 -5.64 2.13 -7.38
C SER A 38 -5.94 3.27 -8.36
N GLN A 39 -7.20 3.67 -8.49
CA GLN A 39 -7.58 4.80 -9.35
C GLN A 39 -6.94 6.10 -8.86
N ARG A 40 -6.94 6.38 -7.55
CA ARG A 40 -6.25 7.56 -6.99
C ARG A 40 -4.76 7.56 -7.31
N ALA A 41 -4.10 6.39 -7.30
CA ALA A 41 -2.69 6.28 -7.67
C ALA A 41 -2.49 6.64 -9.16
N VAL A 42 -3.32 6.09 -10.05
CA VAL A 42 -3.29 6.40 -11.49
C VAL A 42 -3.54 7.89 -11.74
N ASP A 43 -4.56 8.47 -11.10
CA ASP A 43 -4.90 9.90 -11.23
C ASP A 43 -3.77 10.80 -10.74
N ALA A 44 -2.99 10.35 -9.74
CA ALA A 44 -1.80 11.02 -9.24
C ALA A 44 -0.54 10.78 -10.10
N GLY A 45 -0.65 10.06 -11.23
CA GLY A 45 0.45 9.76 -12.14
C GLY A 45 1.37 8.63 -11.68
N VAL A 46 0.99 7.83 -10.69
CA VAL A 46 1.76 6.67 -10.24
C VAL A 46 1.66 5.55 -11.28
N PHE A 47 2.83 5.05 -11.71
CA PHE A 47 2.93 3.99 -12.72
C PHE A 47 3.73 2.77 -12.25
N GLY A 48 4.28 2.79 -11.03
CA GLY A 48 5.10 1.70 -10.49
C GLY A 48 5.26 1.80 -8.99
N ALA A 49 5.90 0.78 -8.40
CA ALA A 49 6.13 0.70 -6.96
C ALA A 49 7.63 0.49 -6.63
N PRO A 50 8.15 1.06 -5.52
CA PRO A 50 7.48 2.06 -4.68
C PRO A 50 7.42 3.43 -5.39
N SER A 51 6.36 4.20 -5.11
CA SER A 51 6.22 5.61 -5.49
C SER A 51 5.79 6.42 -4.28
N TYR A 52 6.37 7.60 -4.12
CA TYR A 52 6.00 8.56 -3.07
C TYR A 52 5.49 9.83 -3.74
N VAL A 53 4.35 10.35 -3.30
CA VAL A 53 3.75 11.58 -3.85
C VAL A 53 3.68 12.63 -2.75
N VAL A 54 4.30 13.79 -2.96
CA VAL A 54 4.29 14.92 -2.02
C VAL A 54 3.84 16.16 -2.77
N GLU A 55 2.66 16.69 -2.41
CA GLU A 55 2.10 17.92 -3.02
C GLU A 55 2.04 17.85 -4.57
N GLY A 56 1.76 16.66 -5.12
CA GLY A 56 1.70 16.40 -6.56
C GLY A 56 3.04 16.05 -7.23
N GLU A 57 4.16 16.15 -6.51
CA GLU A 57 5.47 15.72 -7.00
C GLU A 57 5.69 14.23 -6.73
N ILE A 58 6.09 13.46 -7.77
CA ILE A 58 6.30 12.01 -7.68
C ILE A 58 7.79 11.70 -7.55
N PHE A 59 8.12 10.89 -6.55
CA PHE A 59 9.43 10.25 -6.36
C PHE A 59 9.27 8.75 -6.58
N TRP A 60 9.67 8.26 -7.75
CA TRP A 60 9.54 6.84 -8.12
C TRP A 60 10.85 6.07 -7.91
N GLY A 61 10.78 4.98 -7.14
CA GLY A 61 11.92 4.14 -6.79
C GLY A 61 12.46 4.39 -5.39
N GLN A 62 12.96 3.33 -4.76
CA GLN A 62 13.57 3.41 -3.43
C GLN A 62 14.87 4.24 -3.44
N ASP A 63 15.55 4.31 -4.58
CA ASP A 63 16.73 5.14 -4.84
C ASP A 63 16.40 6.65 -4.91
N ARG A 64 15.13 7.04 -4.79
CA ARG A 64 14.70 8.45 -4.70
C ARG A 64 14.47 8.95 -3.27
N LEU A 65 14.66 8.11 -2.25
CA LEU A 65 14.42 8.50 -0.85
C LEU A 65 15.26 9.71 -0.41
N ASP A 66 16.50 9.84 -0.87
CA ASP A 66 17.34 11.02 -0.55
C ASP A 66 16.78 12.33 -1.14
N PHE A 67 16.15 12.25 -2.32
CA PHE A 67 15.50 13.40 -2.95
C PHE A 67 14.21 13.76 -2.21
N LEU A 68 13.42 12.74 -1.85
CA LEU A 68 12.23 12.90 -1.03
C LEU A 68 12.56 13.55 0.31
N GLN A 69 13.60 13.09 1.01
CA GLN A 69 14.04 13.69 2.28
C GLN A 69 14.41 15.16 2.12
N ARG A 70 15.16 15.52 1.07
CA ARG A 70 15.49 16.92 0.78
C ARG A 70 14.26 17.77 0.49
N ARG A 71 13.24 17.20 -0.15
CA ARG A 71 11.97 17.88 -0.43
C ARG A 71 11.18 18.15 0.84
N LEU A 72 11.08 17.15 1.73
CA LEU A 72 10.36 17.26 3.00
C LEU A 72 11.04 18.26 3.96
N ASN A 73 12.37 18.38 3.94
CA ASN A 73 13.11 19.34 4.76
C ASN A 73 13.03 20.80 4.27
N LYS A 74 12.42 21.06 3.11
CA LYS A 74 12.26 22.40 2.54
C LYS A 74 10.87 23.01 2.75
N GLY A 75 9.91 22.23 3.26
CA GLY A 75 8.62 22.73 3.72
C GLY A 75 8.70 23.16 5.18
#